data_AF-A0A7Y9RJM7-F1
#
_entry.id   AF-A0A7Y9RJM7-F1
#
_cell.length_a   1.000
_cell.length_b   1.000
_cell.length_c   1.000
_cell.angle_alpha   90.00
_cell.angle_beta   90.00
_cell.angle_gamma   90.00
#
_symmetry.space_group_name_H-M   'P 1'
#
loop_
_entity.id
_entity.type
_entity.pdbx_description
1 polymer ?
#
loop_
_entity_poly.entity_id
_entity_poly.type
_entity_poly.pdbx_seq_one_letter_code
_entity_poly.pdbx_strand_id
1 'polypeptide(L)'
;MRRPIDTAPRDGEDIWVEDATGVVDVARWSPQAGKWVSKDGAPINAEPTHWYPEAEDIDPEGEPSGNPLAAAVILLPAILVGAALLGVFDTFSARTMPEMAQIGGENALRFDRRPEIGARSQALLQREANGDLTYTVPAGMVQPEPWPDRDALHSHARASEPDGARRELEEAVQQAHAAKIAADELRQSLQQEQARNAALANEVAEFRRQVDARDAESRKAKDVAAQQREAAQRQIAELEQSLQRERETSTARARQVNAAQAAAASAEQERHEAQSRAAALASELAGMPRRLPVTEAATAEESPAEGLEIAELRQSLQQEQEKNAILVTEAKAAQAAAADADQQRRALEAAQAHAAALESELAEVRREIETRNAQLRDAENAVLQQRQAAKREISELRQSLKQELSKTEARERDLASGWRSTHERALAEQANDAPVLPATRSVEVAEPPTAAVQNEAEARLLPRARALLDQGNIGAARIVLELAAEKDIAQASFMLAETYDPAVLSAWGTYGTRGEAAKAREFYAKAHRGGIREAKERLDALRP
;
A
#
# COMPACT_ATOMS: atom_id res chain seq x y z
N MET A 1 20.95 -24.44 -8.90
CA MET A 1 21.46 -25.75 -9.43
C MET A 1 21.55 -26.79 -8.31
N ARG A 2 20.88 -27.96 -8.43
CA ARG A 2 20.95 -29.06 -7.45
C ARG A 2 22.33 -29.72 -7.40
N ARG A 3 22.84 -30.03 -6.21
CA ARG A 3 24.15 -30.67 -5.98
C ARG A 3 23.97 -31.98 -5.19
N PRO A 4 24.86 -32.98 -5.34
CA PRO A 4 24.76 -34.22 -4.56
C PRO A 4 24.94 -33.93 -3.07
N ILE A 5 24.19 -34.60 -2.19
CA ILE A 5 24.23 -34.35 -0.74
C ILE A 5 25.63 -34.51 -0.12
N ASP A 6 26.48 -35.35 -0.70
CA ASP A 6 27.87 -35.55 -0.23
C ASP A 6 28.74 -34.30 -0.35
N THR A 7 28.31 -33.34 -1.18
CA THR A 7 29.00 -32.06 -1.39
C THR A 7 28.44 -30.92 -0.52
N ALA A 8 27.47 -31.21 0.33
CA ALA A 8 26.81 -30.22 1.18
C ALA A 8 27.74 -29.73 2.31
N PRO A 9 27.74 -28.42 2.61
CA PRO A 9 28.50 -27.87 3.72
C PRO A 9 27.99 -28.44 5.05
N ARG A 10 28.90 -28.93 5.89
CA ARG A 10 28.62 -29.54 7.21
C ARG A 10 28.94 -28.58 8.36
N ASP A 11 28.82 -27.28 8.09
CA ASP A 11 29.08 -26.16 9.01
C ASP A 11 27.95 -25.91 10.01
N GLY A 12 26.80 -26.56 9.81
CA GLY A 12 25.64 -26.42 10.69
C GLY A 12 24.72 -25.26 10.30
N GLU A 13 24.86 -24.72 9.09
CA GLU A 13 23.87 -23.81 8.51
C GLU A 13 22.66 -24.59 7.97
N ASP A 14 21.53 -23.89 7.83
CA ASP A 14 20.30 -24.45 7.27
C ASP A 14 20.42 -24.48 5.74
N ILE A 15 20.25 -25.65 5.15
CA ILE A 15 20.26 -25.83 3.69
C ILE A 15 18.98 -26.49 3.22
N TRP A 16 18.60 -26.23 1.97
CA TRP A 16 17.52 -26.95 1.31
C TRP A 16 18.02 -28.29 0.81
N VAL A 17 17.40 -29.38 1.26
CA VAL A 17 17.71 -30.75 0.87
C VAL A 17 16.50 -31.38 0.18
N GLU A 18 16.76 -32.24 -0.79
CA GLU A 18 15.75 -32.98 -1.53
C GLU A 18 15.94 -34.47 -1.32
N ASP A 19 14.87 -35.18 -0.97
CA ASP A 19 14.89 -36.63 -0.80
C ASP A 19 14.74 -37.38 -2.15
N ALA A 20 14.78 -38.71 -2.12
CA ALA A 20 14.64 -39.53 -3.33
C ALA A 20 13.25 -39.44 -3.99
N THR A 21 12.25 -38.86 -3.31
CA THR A 21 10.88 -38.66 -3.81
C THR A 21 10.67 -37.29 -4.43
N GLY A 22 11.67 -36.40 -4.35
CA GLY A 22 11.61 -35.03 -4.86
C GLY A 22 11.01 -34.02 -3.87
N VAL A 23 10.81 -34.41 -2.61
CA VAL A 23 10.32 -33.51 -1.57
C VAL A 23 11.50 -32.67 -1.07
N VAL A 24 11.32 -31.36 -1.08
CA VAL A 24 12.32 -30.38 -0.66
C VAL A 24 12.01 -29.92 0.76
N ASP A 25 12.99 -30.04 1.66
CA ASP A 25 12.88 -29.69 3.08
C ASP A 25 14.11 -28.90 3.55
N VAL A 26 13.97 -28.15 4.64
CA VAL A 26 15.09 -27.44 5.27
C VAL A 26 15.76 -28.33 6.32
N ALA A 27 17.04 -28.64 6.11
CA ALA A 27 17.81 -29.49 7.00
C ALA A 27 19.15 -28.86 7.39
N ARG A 28 19.64 -29.26 8.56
CA ARG A 28 20.93 -28.87 9.14
C ARG A 28 21.76 -30.09 9.48
N TRP A 29 23.08 -30.03 9.27
CA TRP A 29 23.97 -31.10 9.69
C TRP A 29 24.13 -31.10 11.22
N SER A 30 23.87 -32.23 11.88
CA SER A 30 24.14 -32.42 13.31
C SER A 30 25.46 -33.17 13.51
N PRO A 31 26.53 -32.51 14.02
CA PRO A 31 27.81 -33.15 14.29
C PRO A 31 27.73 -34.24 15.36
N GLN A 32 26.76 -34.12 16.28
CA GLN A 32 26.56 -35.04 17.41
C GLN A 32 25.87 -36.34 16.98
N ALA A 33 24.96 -36.27 16.00
CA ALA A 33 24.25 -37.43 15.47
C ALA A 33 24.91 -38.02 14.20
N GLY A 34 25.82 -37.28 13.57
CA GLY A 34 26.42 -37.67 12.28
C GLY A 34 25.40 -37.76 11.15
N LYS A 35 24.30 -36.99 11.24
CA LYS A 35 23.15 -37.05 10.34
C LYS A 35 22.56 -35.67 10.11
N TRP A 36 21.85 -35.52 8.99
CA TRP A 36 21.00 -34.35 8.71
C TRP A 36 19.75 -34.40 9.58
N VAL A 37 19.40 -33.27 10.19
CA VAL A 37 18.20 -33.10 11.03
C VAL A 37 17.38 -31.94 10.49
N SER A 38 16.06 -31.98 10.70
CA SER A 38 15.18 -30.86 10.36
C SER A 38 15.53 -29.62 11.19
N LYS A 39 15.03 -28.45 10.78
CA LYS A 39 15.20 -27.18 11.50
C LYS A 39 14.80 -27.24 12.98
N ASP A 40 13.83 -28.08 13.32
CA ASP A 40 13.32 -28.27 14.68
C ASP A 40 14.09 -29.35 15.48
N GLY A 41 15.16 -29.92 14.90
CA GLY A 41 16.00 -30.95 15.52
C GLY A 41 15.42 -32.37 15.46
N ALA A 42 14.27 -32.56 14.82
CA ALA A 42 13.72 -33.89 14.56
C ALA A 42 14.51 -34.60 13.44
N PRO A 43 14.72 -35.92 13.52
CA PRO A 43 15.34 -36.67 12.43
C PRO A 43 14.46 -36.61 11.19
N ILE A 44 15.06 -36.25 10.05
CA ILE A 44 14.35 -36.31 8.75
C ILE A 44 14.09 -37.77 8.41
N ASN A 45 12.86 -38.06 7.98
CA ASN A 45 12.36 -39.43 7.83
C ASN A 45 12.88 -40.14 6.56
N ALA A 46 13.50 -39.39 5.65
CA ALA A 46 14.09 -39.87 4.40
C ALA A 46 15.53 -39.36 4.26
N GLU A 47 16.44 -40.19 3.72
CA GLU A 47 17.83 -39.80 3.49
C GLU A 47 17.90 -38.79 2.32
N PRO A 48 18.41 -37.56 2.56
CA PRO A 48 18.48 -36.54 1.54
C PRO A 48 19.49 -36.96 0.48
N THR A 49 19.17 -36.73 -0.79
CA THR A 49 20.01 -37.12 -1.94
C THR A 49 20.69 -35.93 -2.60
N HIS A 50 20.05 -34.76 -2.58
CA HIS A 50 20.55 -33.54 -3.20
C HIS A 50 20.36 -32.32 -2.28
N TRP A 51 21.13 -31.25 -2.51
CA TRP A 51 20.99 -29.98 -1.81
C TRP A 51 21.10 -28.77 -2.75
N TYR A 52 20.60 -27.62 -2.30
CA TYR A 52 20.61 -26.36 -3.04
C TYR A 52 21.37 -25.27 -2.28
N PRO A 53 22.28 -24.52 -2.96
CA PRO A 53 22.92 -23.35 -2.35
C PRO A 53 21.91 -22.20 -2.24
N GLU A 54 21.92 -21.53 -1.09
CA GLU A 54 20.99 -20.45 -0.73
C GLU A 54 21.24 -19.18 -1.57
N ALA A 55 20.80 -19.21 -2.84
CA ALA A 55 20.73 -18.06 -3.76
C ALA A 55 19.89 -18.40 -5.00
N GLU A 56 18.75 -19.07 -4.84
CA GLU A 56 17.76 -19.24 -5.92
C GLU A 56 16.40 -19.50 -5.24
N ASP A 57 15.51 -18.50 -5.28
CA ASP A 57 14.10 -18.63 -4.88
C ASP A 57 13.46 -19.72 -5.76
N ILE A 58 13.28 -20.92 -5.20
CA ILE A 58 12.43 -21.96 -5.80
C ILE A 58 11.06 -21.79 -5.16
N ASP A 59 10.15 -21.18 -5.91
CA ASP A 59 8.72 -21.16 -5.66
C ASP A 59 8.14 -22.49 -6.18
N PRO A 60 7.75 -23.46 -5.33
CA PRO A 60 7.15 -24.68 -5.82
C PRO A 60 5.66 -24.38 -6.03
N GLU A 61 5.28 -24.00 -7.25
CA GLU A 61 3.98 -24.22 -7.93
C GLU A 61 3.82 -23.22 -9.09
N GLY A 62 4.10 -23.65 -10.34
CA GLY A 62 3.80 -22.84 -11.52
C GLY A 62 4.51 -23.29 -12.80
N GLU A 63 3.77 -23.96 -13.69
CA GLU A 63 4.16 -24.38 -15.04
C GLU A 63 4.70 -23.23 -15.95
N PRO A 64 5.57 -23.52 -16.94
CA PRO A 64 6.32 -22.52 -17.67
C PRO A 64 5.59 -22.03 -18.94
N SER A 65 5.43 -20.72 -19.09
CA SER A 65 5.24 -20.12 -20.41
C SER A 65 6.09 -18.86 -20.53
N GLY A 66 6.96 -18.85 -21.54
CA GLY A 66 7.94 -17.81 -21.76
C GLY A 66 7.35 -16.55 -22.39
N ASN A 67 7.76 -15.39 -21.89
CA ASN A 67 8.23 -14.27 -22.70
C ASN A 67 8.94 -13.20 -21.82
N PRO A 68 9.89 -12.42 -22.37
CA PRO A 68 10.80 -11.62 -21.57
C PRO A 68 10.38 -10.14 -21.56
N LEU A 69 9.72 -9.67 -20.50
CA LEU A 69 9.61 -8.24 -20.16
C LEU A 69 9.47 -8.07 -18.65
N ALA A 70 10.59 -7.97 -17.94
CA ALA A 70 10.63 -7.64 -16.52
C ALA A 70 11.56 -6.44 -16.28
N ALA A 71 11.02 -5.24 -16.47
CA ALA A 71 11.59 -4.00 -15.95
C ALA A 71 10.54 -2.87 -15.99
N ALA A 72 9.43 -2.99 -15.24
CA ALA A 72 8.56 -1.86 -14.89
C ALA A 72 7.46 -2.27 -13.88
N VAL A 73 7.80 -2.65 -12.65
CA VAL A 73 6.81 -2.78 -11.56
C VAL A 73 7.34 -2.14 -10.26
N ILE A 74 7.59 -0.83 -10.29
CA ILE A 74 7.77 -0.02 -9.07
C ILE A 74 6.77 1.16 -8.99
N LEU A 75 5.83 1.29 -9.94
CA LEU A 75 4.86 2.39 -9.95
C LEU A 75 3.41 1.96 -10.16
N LEU A 76 2.97 0.86 -9.54
CA LEU A 76 1.56 0.44 -9.58
C LEU A 76 0.83 0.14 -8.24
N PRO A 77 1.37 0.37 -7.02
CA PRO A 77 0.51 0.37 -5.82
C PRO A 77 0.20 1.76 -5.26
N ALA A 78 0.75 2.85 -5.80
CA ALA A 78 0.40 4.21 -5.37
C ALA A 78 -1.04 4.60 -5.77
N ILE A 79 -1.63 3.92 -6.75
CA ILE A 79 -3.01 4.17 -7.18
C ILE A 79 -4.02 3.45 -6.28
N LEU A 80 -3.69 2.29 -5.71
CA LEU A 80 -4.65 1.52 -4.91
C LEU A 80 -4.78 2.01 -3.46
N VAL A 81 -3.77 2.69 -2.90
CA VAL A 81 -3.88 3.28 -1.55
C VAL A 81 -4.44 4.72 -1.58
N GLY A 82 -4.23 5.46 -2.68
CA GLY A 82 -4.81 6.79 -2.88
C GLY A 82 -6.29 6.76 -3.32
N ALA A 83 -6.70 5.77 -4.12
CA ALA A 83 -8.09 5.64 -4.57
C ALA A 83 -9.05 5.11 -3.49
N ALA A 84 -8.54 4.50 -2.42
CA ALA A 84 -9.34 4.11 -1.25
C ALA A 84 -9.54 5.25 -0.24
N LEU A 85 -8.81 6.36 -0.37
CA LEU A 85 -8.87 7.53 0.54
C LEU A 85 -9.44 8.81 -0.09
N LEU A 86 -9.58 8.86 -1.42
CA LEU A 86 -10.27 9.95 -2.13
C LEU A 86 -11.62 9.44 -2.63
N GLY A 87 -12.66 9.73 -1.83
CA GLY A 87 -14.03 9.27 -2.05
C GLY A 87 -14.58 9.50 -3.45
N VAL A 88 -14.46 8.48 -4.30
CA VAL A 88 -15.24 8.33 -5.53
C VAL A 88 -15.99 7.01 -5.42
N PHE A 89 -16.87 6.91 -4.43
CA PHE A 89 -18.11 6.12 -4.44
C PHE A 89 -19.01 6.68 -3.34
N ASP A 90 -19.50 7.88 -3.62
CA ASP A 90 -20.63 8.48 -2.91
C ASP A 90 -21.90 7.77 -3.37
N THR A 91 -22.14 6.56 -2.85
CA THR A 91 -23.43 5.87 -2.94
C THR A 91 -23.79 5.27 -1.59
N PHE A 92 -23.73 6.11 -0.56
CA PHE A 92 -24.56 5.94 0.63
C PHE A 92 -25.21 7.28 0.95
N SER A 93 -25.94 7.82 -0.03
CA SER A 93 -26.89 8.89 0.26
C SER A 93 -27.95 8.33 1.19
N ALA A 94 -27.82 8.69 2.46
CA ALA A 94 -28.90 8.61 3.42
C ALA A 94 -30.15 9.21 2.76
N ARG A 95 -31.15 8.36 2.53
CA ARG A 95 -32.45 8.75 2.03
C ARG A 95 -33.08 9.67 3.08
N THR A 96 -33.01 10.97 2.85
CA THR A 96 -33.60 11.98 3.71
C THR A 96 -35.12 11.83 3.70
N MET A 97 -35.70 11.49 4.84
CA MET A 97 -37.11 11.71 5.13
C MET A 97 -37.30 13.14 5.67
N PRO A 98 -38.39 13.85 5.32
CA PRO A 98 -38.57 15.23 5.72
C PRO A 98 -39.09 15.35 7.16
N GLU A 99 -38.43 16.25 7.89
CA GLU A 99 -38.99 17.27 8.78
C GLU A 99 -40.23 16.92 9.62
N MET A 100 -40.00 16.82 10.94
CA MET A 100 -40.99 17.25 11.95
C MET A 100 -40.31 18.18 12.94
N ALA A 101 -40.87 19.37 13.03
CA ALA A 101 -40.44 20.49 13.84
C ALA A 101 -40.61 20.26 15.35
N GLN A 102 -39.64 20.73 16.14
CA GLN A 102 -39.80 21.29 17.49
C GLN A 102 -38.50 22.04 17.83
N ILE A 103 -38.46 23.36 17.71
CA ILE A 103 -38.86 24.37 18.71
C ILE A 103 -38.01 24.29 19.98
N GLY A 104 -37.11 25.28 20.10
CA GLY A 104 -36.96 26.10 21.31
C GLY A 104 -35.93 25.61 22.33
N GLY A 105 -34.84 26.37 22.48
CA GLY A 105 -33.96 26.21 23.64
C GLY A 105 -32.60 26.87 23.52
N GLU A 106 -32.56 28.18 23.31
CA GLU A 106 -31.37 28.99 23.54
C GLU A 106 -30.97 28.88 25.03
N ASN A 107 -29.71 28.59 25.34
CA ASN A 107 -28.87 29.56 26.04
C ASN A 107 -27.43 29.06 26.24
N ALA A 108 -26.56 29.83 25.58
CA ALA A 108 -25.18 30.12 25.90
C ALA A 108 -24.76 29.89 27.36
N LEU A 109 -23.73 29.07 27.53
CA LEU A 109 -22.71 29.28 28.56
C LEU A 109 -21.36 29.39 27.86
N ARG A 110 -20.95 30.63 27.63
CA ARG A 110 -19.55 31.02 27.44
C ARG A 110 -18.81 30.66 28.73
N PHE A 111 -17.82 29.78 28.64
CA PHE A 111 -16.73 29.72 29.60
C PHE A 111 -15.46 30.17 28.89
N ASP A 112 -15.18 31.45 29.07
CA ASP A 112 -13.84 32.02 28.94
C ASP A 112 -13.02 31.52 30.13
N ARG A 113 -11.98 30.73 29.88
CA ARG A 113 -10.94 30.46 30.87
C ARG A 113 -9.63 30.11 30.16
N ARG A 114 -8.76 31.13 30.08
CA ARG A 114 -7.30 30.97 30.10
C ARG A 114 -6.88 29.91 31.12
N PRO A 115 -5.79 29.19 30.84
CA PRO A 115 -4.80 28.95 31.86
C PRO A 115 -3.47 29.56 31.45
N GLU A 116 -3.01 30.48 32.30
CA GLU A 116 -1.64 30.92 32.35
C GLU A 116 -0.71 29.75 32.69
N ILE A 117 0.36 29.72 31.90
CA ILE A 117 1.70 29.25 32.16
C ILE A 117 2.01 29.22 33.67
N GLY A 118 2.13 28.02 34.22
CA GLY A 118 2.56 27.74 35.58
C GLY A 118 3.63 26.66 35.57
N ALA A 119 4.87 27.12 35.66
CA ALA A 119 6.10 26.35 35.76
C ALA A 119 6.00 25.10 36.65
N ARG A 120 6.18 23.93 36.02
CA ARG A 120 7.04 22.82 36.49
C ARG A 120 6.83 21.65 35.55
N SER A 121 7.79 21.49 34.62
CA SER A 121 8.30 20.24 34.02
C SER A 121 9.07 20.53 32.73
N GLN A 122 9.85 21.62 32.73
CA GLN A 122 10.90 21.90 31.72
C GLN A 122 12.29 21.77 32.37
N ALA A 123 12.48 20.77 33.22
CA ALA A 123 13.74 20.56 33.93
C ALA A 123 14.30 19.12 33.78
N LEU A 124 13.81 18.33 32.82
CA LEU A 124 14.29 16.95 32.64
C LEU A 124 14.40 16.45 31.19
N LEU A 125 14.30 17.33 30.19
CA LEU A 125 14.61 16.99 28.78
C LEU A 125 15.39 18.11 28.10
N GLN A 126 16.29 18.73 28.86
CA GLN A 126 17.36 19.59 28.36
C GLN A 126 18.66 19.22 29.08
N ARG A 127 18.89 17.90 29.15
CA ARG A 127 20.10 17.31 29.70
C ARG A 127 20.40 16.02 28.97
N GLU A 128 20.57 16.12 27.66
CA GLU A 128 21.29 15.13 26.83
C GLU A 128 21.74 15.74 25.50
N ALA A 129 21.97 17.06 25.50
CA ALA A 129 22.49 17.83 24.37
C ALA A 129 23.76 18.63 24.72
N ASN A 130 24.45 18.26 25.82
CA ASN A 130 25.79 18.75 26.16
C ASN A 130 26.50 17.67 26.98
N GLY A 131 26.96 16.64 26.28
CA GLY A 131 27.99 15.71 26.74
C GLY A 131 29.32 16.19 26.20
N ASP A 132 29.92 17.12 26.93
CA ASP A 132 31.25 17.68 26.72
C ASP A 132 32.30 16.58 26.93
N LEU A 133 32.71 15.92 25.84
CA LEU A 133 33.98 15.19 25.77
C LEU A 133 35.02 16.16 25.24
N THR A 134 35.54 16.96 26.16
CA THR A 134 36.74 17.75 25.99
C THR A 134 37.92 16.83 25.64
N TYR A 135 38.18 16.63 24.35
CA TYR A 135 39.53 16.29 23.91
C TYR A 135 40.30 17.61 23.83
N THR A 136 41.01 17.90 24.91
CA THR A 136 41.97 18.98 25.01
C THR A 136 43.05 18.81 23.94
N VAL A 137 42.96 19.59 22.87
CA VAL A 137 44.11 19.86 21.99
C VAL A 137 44.95 20.93 22.70
N PRO A 138 46.18 20.65 23.13
CA PRO A 138 47.03 21.66 23.74
C PRO A 138 47.39 22.72 22.68
N ALA A 139 46.81 23.90 22.82
CA ALA A 139 47.36 25.12 22.25
C ALA A 139 48.62 25.49 23.05
N GLY A 140 49.79 25.17 22.51
CA GLY A 140 51.07 25.52 23.11
C GLY A 140 52.22 25.32 22.14
N MET A 141 52.90 26.42 21.82
CA MET A 141 54.13 26.54 21.00
C MET A 141 53.95 26.52 19.47
N VAL A 142 53.36 27.59 18.95
CA VAL A 142 53.92 28.25 17.75
C VAL A 142 54.57 29.54 18.25
N GLN A 143 55.85 29.45 18.63
CA GLN A 143 56.75 30.58 18.46
C GLN A 143 57.30 30.47 17.04
N PRO A 144 57.32 31.55 16.25
CA PRO A 144 58.10 31.58 15.03
C PRO A 144 59.58 31.58 15.43
N GLU A 145 60.29 30.48 15.17
CA GLU A 145 61.75 30.47 15.22
C GLU A 145 62.28 31.58 14.30
N PRO A 146 63.00 32.57 14.84
CA PRO A 146 63.71 33.55 14.02
C PRO A 146 64.86 32.83 13.32
N TRP A 147 64.94 33.02 12.02
CA TRP A 147 66.14 32.69 11.24
C TRP A 147 67.38 33.21 11.98
N PRO A 148 68.43 32.40 12.19
CA PRO A 148 69.65 32.91 12.79
C PRO A 148 70.24 33.95 11.84
N ASP A 149 70.62 35.06 12.44
CA ASP A 149 71.22 36.24 11.85
C ASP A 149 72.30 35.86 10.83
N ARG A 150 72.17 36.42 9.63
CA ARG A 150 73.27 36.50 8.67
C ARG A 150 74.30 37.45 9.27
N ASP A 151 75.28 36.92 9.99
CA ASP A 151 76.65 37.45 10.10
C ASP A 151 77.33 36.90 11.36
N ALA A 152 77.80 35.65 11.31
CA ALA A 152 78.89 35.22 12.16
C ALA A 152 79.60 33.98 11.58
N LEU A 153 80.92 34.14 11.37
CA LEU A 153 81.93 33.10 11.15
C LEU A 153 82.16 32.63 9.69
N HIS A 154 82.90 33.45 8.95
CA HIS A 154 84.04 32.95 8.17
C HIS A 154 85.15 32.60 9.20
N SER A 155 85.91 31.51 9.17
CA SER A 155 86.51 30.80 8.05
C SER A 155 87.18 29.52 8.57
N HIS A 156 87.11 28.41 7.86
CA HIS A 156 88.29 27.67 7.42
C HIS A 156 87.94 26.81 6.21
N ALA A 157 88.79 26.90 5.20
CA ALA A 157 88.62 26.37 3.87
C ALA A 157 88.49 24.84 3.82
N ARG A 158 87.53 24.36 3.04
CA ARG A 158 87.88 23.67 1.79
C ARG A 158 87.02 24.20 0.65
N ALA A 159 87.70 24.67 -0.39
CA ALA A 159 87.09 24.99 -1.67
C ALA A 159 86.68 23.68 -2.34
N SER A 160 85.39 23.36 -2.25
CA SER A 160 84.67 22.46 -3.15
C SER A 160 83.17 22.77 -3.09
N GLU A 161 82.68 23.41 -4.15
CA GLU A 161 81.30 23.52 -4.66
C GLU A 161 80.19 24.18 -3.79
N PRO A 162 80.15 25.52 -3.67
CA PRO A 162 79.00 26.25 -3.09
C PRO A 162 77.71 26.16 -3.94
N ASP A 163 77.81 25.74 -5.20
CA ASP A 163 76.68 25.54 -6.10
C ASP A 163 75.98 24.19 -5.84
N GLY A 164 76.68 23.19 -5.28
CA GLY A 164 76.09 21.89 -4.91
C GLY A 164 75.16 22.01 -3.71
N ALA A 165 75.64 22.59 -2.60
CA ALA A 165 74.86 22.76 -1.38
C ALA A 165 73.62 23.68 -1.56
N ARG A 166 73.69 24.67 -2.46
CA ARG A 166 72.52 25.52 -2.79
C ARG A 166 71.47 24.76 -3.59
N ARG A 167 71.90 23.90 -4.53
CA ARG A 167 70.99 23.03 -5.29
C ARG A 167 70.34 21.99 -4.38
N GLU A 168 71.09 21.39 -3.46
CA GLU A 168 70.55 20.46 -2.47
C GLU A 168 69.50 21.11 -1.56
N LEU A 169 69.73 22.36 -1.14
CA LEU A 169 68.73 23.12 -0.37
C LEU A 169 67.48 23.44 -1.21
N GLU A 170 67.64 23.84 -2.47
CA GLU A 170 66.52 24.11 -3.38
C GLU A 170 65.74 22.83 -3.68
N GLU A 171 66.41 21.70 -3.89
CA GLU A 171 65.81 20.38 -4.08
C GLU A 171 65.07 19.91 -2.82
N ALA A 172 65.64 20.10 -1.62
CA ALA A 172 64.97 19.81 -0.36
C ALA A 172 63.73 20.68 -0.14
N VAL A 173 63.78 21.97 -0.51
CA VAL A 173 62.62 22.87 -0.45
C VAL A 173 61.55 22.47 -1.45
N GLN A 174 61.93 22.04 -2.66
CA GLN A 174 60.98 21.53 -3.66
C GLN A 174 60.34 20.22 -3.22
N GLN A 175 61.11 19.29 -2.63
CA GLN A 175 60.58 18.06 -2.07
C GLN A 175 59.63 18.32 -0.90
N ALA A 176 59.97 19.28 -0.02
CA ALA A 176 59.09 19.70 1.06
C ALA A 176 57.79 20.36 0.55
N HIS A 177 57.86 21.15 -0.52
CA HIS A 177 56.69 21.71 -1.18
C HIS A 177 55.83 20.64 -1.85
N ALA A 178 56.44 19.70 -2.57
CA ALA A 178 55.74 18.58 -3.20
C ALA A 178 55.05 17.68 -2.16
N ALA A 179 55.73 17.40 -1.04
CA ALA A 179 55.15 16.65 0.08
C ALA A 179 53.96 17.39 0.73
N LYS A 180 54.03 18.72 0.83
CA LYS A 180 52.93 19.55 1.35
C LYS A 180 51.71 19.53 0.41
N ILE A 181 51.91 19.68 -0.89
CA ILE A 181 50.84 19.60 -1.89
C ILE A 181 50.18 18.22 -1.84
N ALA A 182 50.96 17.15 -1.83
CA ALA A 182 50.45 15.78 -1.70
C ALA A 182 49.67 15.56 -0.39
N ALA A 183 50.12 16.15 0.72
CA ALA A 183 49.40 16.10 2.00
C ALA A 183 48.05 16.85 1.96
N ASP A 184 48.01 18.02 1.31
CA ASP A 184 46.80 18.83 1.20
C ASP A 184 45.78 18.19 0.24
N GLU A 185 46.24 17.58 -0.86
CA GLU A 185 45.40 16.75 -1.75
C GLU A 185 44.80 15.54 -1.01
N LEU A 186 45.59 14.84 -0.19
CA LEU A 186 45.08 13.72 0.59
C LEU A 186 44.10 14.16 1.69
N ARG A 187 44.33 15.31 2.34
CA ARG A 187 43.37 15.91 3.30
C ARG A 187 42.04 16.26 2.62
N GLN A 188 42.08 16.84 1.42
CA GLN A 188 40.88 17.12 0.64
C GLN A 188 40.14 15.83 0.27
N SER A 189 40.84 14.77 -0.13
CA SER A 189 40.24 13.46 -0.39
C SER A 189 39.55 12.90 0.86
N LEU A 190 40.19 12.97 2.03
CA LEU A 190 39.60 12.49 3.29
C LEU A 190 38.35 13.27 3.67
N GLN A 191 38.38 14.61 3.55
CA GLN A 191 37.21 15.46 3.77
C GLN A 191 36.06 15.11 2.81
N GLN A 192 36.38 14.82 1.54
CA GLN A 192 35.38 14.42 0.56
C GLN A 192 34.71 13.09 0.94
N GLU A 193 35.47 12.10 1.41
CA GLU A 193 34.90 10.81 1.86
C GLU A 193 34.10 10.96 3.16
N GLN A 194 34.54 11.80 4.10
CA GLN A 194 33.77 12.11 5.31
C GLN A 194 32.43 12.77 4.97
N ALA A 195 32.42 13.70 4.01
CA ALA A 195 31.18 14.32 3.52
C ALA A 195 30.26 13.29 2.84
N ARG A 196 30.81 12.36 2.05
CA ARG A 196 30.04 11.26 1.44
C ARG A 196 29.44 10.32 2.49
N ASN A 197 30.20 9.97 3.53
CA ASN A 197 29.71 9.14 4.64
C ASN A 197 28.57 9.84 5.41
N ALA A 198 28.68 11.16 5.64
CA ALA A 198 27.60 11.93 6.26
C ALA A 198 26.34 11.96 5.38
N ALA A 199 26.48 12.06 4.06
CA ALA A 199 25.36 12.01 3.12
C ALA A 199 24.65 10.65 3.15
N LEU A 200 25.39 9.54 3.09
CA LEU A 200 24.83 8.18 3.19
C LEU A 200 24.14 7.92 4.53
N ALA A 201 24.69 8.43 5.63
CA ALA A 201 24.06 8.31 6.95
C ALA A 201 22.71 9.06 7.01
N ASN A 202 22.62 10.24 6.40
CA ASN A 202 21.38 10.99 6.27
C ASN A 202 20.36 10.26 5.40
N GLU A 203 20.78 9.68 4.29
CA GLU A 203 19.92 8.88 3.40
C GLU A 203 19.32 7.68 4.13
N VAL A 204 20.13 6.91 4.89
CA VAL A 204 19.63 5.81 5.73
C VAL A 204 18.63 6.30 6.79
N ALA A 205 18.86 7.47 7.39
CA ALA A 205 17.93 8.04 8.37
C ALA A 205 16.61 8.47 7.72
N GLU A 206 16.66 9.02 6.51
CA GLU A 206 15.50 9.41 5.73
C GLU A 206 14.67 8.20 5.30
N PHE A 207 15.30 7.16 4.74
CA PHE A 207 14.61 5.91 4.39
C PHE A 207 13.91 5.27 5.59
N ARG A 208 14.54 5.27 6.77
CA ARG A 208 13.89 4.79 8.00
C ARG A 208 12.65 5.60 8.35
N ARG A 209 12.74 6.93 8.32
CA ARG A 209 11.58 7.81 8.59
C ARG A 209 10.44 7.56 7.60
N GLN A 210 10.75 7.34 6.33
CA GLN A 210 9.75 7.00 5.31
C GLN A 210 9.07 5.65 5.59
N VAL A 211 9.84 4.63 5.99
CA VAL A 211 9.29 3.32 6.38
C VAL A 211 8.40 3.45 7.62
N ASP A 212 8.84 4.19 8.63
CA ASP A 212 8.06 4.41 9.87
C ASP A 212 6.76 5.18 9.59
N ALA A 213 6.81 6.19 8.70
CA ALA A 213 5.64 6.94 8.26
C ALA A 213 4.63 6.05 7.52
N ARG A 214 5.10 5.19 6.59
CA ARG A 214 4.25 4.21 5.90
C ARG A 214 3.67 3.16 6.85
N ASP A 215 4.45 2.69 7.83
CA ASP A 215 3.96 1.77 8.86
C ASP A 215 2.84 2.43 9.70
N ALA A 216 2.96 3.72 10.01
CA ALA A 216 1.92 4.47 10.71
C ALA A 216 0.65 4.67 9.86
N GLU A 217 0.78 4.95 8.57
CA GLU A 217 -0.33 5.03 7.62
C GLU A 217 -1.04 3.67 7.46
N SER A 218 -0.28 2.58 7.33
CA SER A 218 -0.82 1.23 7.28
C SER A 218 -1.65 0.89 8.51
N ARG A 219 -1.17 1.24 9.72
CA ARG A 219 -1.94 1.06 10.96
C ARG A 219 -3.25 1.85 10.95
N LYS A 220 -3.21 3.12 10.56
CA LYS A 220 -4.43 3.94 10.44
C LYS A 220 -5.43 3.34 9.44
N ALA A 221 -4.94 2.84 8.30
CA ALA A 221 -5.79 2.18 7.32
C ALA A 221 -6.43 0.90 7.88
N LYS A 222 -5.70 0.12 8.68
CA LYS A 222 -6.26 -1.06 9.39
C LYS A 222 -7.33 -0.67 10.40
N ASP A 223 -7.13 0.40 11.16
CA ASP A 223 -8.11 0.89 12.14
C ASP A 223 -9.40 1.34 11.44
N VAL A 224 -9.28 2.07 10.33
CA VAL A 224 -10.44 2.47 9.51
C VAL A 224 -11.14 1.24 8.91
N ALA A 225 -10.40 0.26 8.40
CA ALA A 225 -10.96 -0.97 7.89
C ALA A 225 -11.69 -1.78 8.97
N ALA A 226 -11.17 -1.81 10.19
CA ALA A 226 -11.83 -2.44 11.34
C ALA A 226 -13.16 -1.73 11.67
N GLN A 227 -13.17 -0.39 11.73
CA GLN A 227 -14.39 0.39 11.95
C GLN A 227 -15.44 0.14 10.86
N GLN A 228 -15.02 0.06 9.59
CA GLN A 228 -15.92 -0.25 8.49
C GLN A 228 -16.51 -1.67 8.59
N ARG A 229 -15.70 -2.66 8.98
CA ARG A 229 -16.19 -4.03 9.22
C ARG A 229 -17.21 -4.07 10.34
N GLU A 230 -16.97 -3.38 11.45
CA GLU A 230 -17.92 -3.31 12.55
C GLU A 230 -19.22 -2.62 12.13
N ALA A 231 -19.14 -1.51 11.39
CA ALA A 231 -20.32 -0.81 10.88
C ALA A 231 -21.14 -1.71 9.94
N ALA A 232 -20.46 -2.42 9.02
CA ALA A 232 -21.12 -3.33 8.09
C ALA A 232 -21.72 -4.56 8.79
N GLN A 233 -21.07 -5.08 9.85
CA GLN A 233 -21.63 -6.14 10.70
C GLN A 233 -22.90 -5.70 11.42
N ARG A 234 -22.95 -4.45 11.91
CA ARG A 234 -24.16 -3.89 12.52
C ARG A 234 -25.30 -3.80 11.49
N GLN A 235 -25.01 -3.37 10.27
CA GLN A 235 -25.99 -3.32 9.19
C GLN A 235 -26.49 -4.72 8.82
N ILE A 236 -25.60 -5.72 8.71
CA ILE A 236 -25.99 -7.11 8.47
C ILE A 236 -26.92 -7.59 9.59
N ALA A 237 -26.59 -7.34 10.85
CA ALA A 237 -27.43 -7.75 11.98
C ALA A 237 -28.81 -7.06 11.95
N GLU A 238 -28.89 -5.80 11.54
CA GLU A 238 -30.14 -5.06 11.40
C GLU A 238 -31.00 -5.59 10.24
N LEU A 239 -30.38 -5.89 9.10
CA LEU A 239 -31.04 -6.52 7.95
C LEU A 239 -31.56 -7.93 8.30
N GLU A 240 -30.75 -8.73 9.00
CA GLU A 240 -31.16 -10.06 9.48
C GLU A 240 -32.34 -9.97 10.44
N GLN A 241 -32.32 -9.01 11.37
CA GLN A 241 -33.44 -8.79 12.28
C GLN A 241 -34.71 -8.36 11.54
N SER A 242 -34.57 -7.49 10.53
CA SER A 242 -35.69 -7.01 9.72
C SER A 242 -36.30 -8.14 8.89
N LEU A 243 -35.45 -8.95 8.24
CA LEU A 243 -35.84 -10.14 7.51
C LEU A 243 -36.56 -11.16 8.42
N GLN A 244 -36.06 -11.37 9.63
CA GLN A 244 -36.67 -12.28 10.59
C GLN A 244 -38.07 -11.81 10.99
N ARG A 245 -38.24 -10.51 11.28
CA ARG A 245 -39.56 -9.92 11.60
C ARG A 245 -40.52 -10.05 10.43
N GLU A 246 -40.05 -9.83 9.20
CA GLU A 246 -40.88 -9.97 8.00
C GLU A 246 -41.29 -11.44 7.76
N ARG A 247 -40.40 -12.40 8.00
CA ARG A 247 -40.72 -13.83 7.93
C ARG A 247 -41.73 -14.24 9.00
N GLU A 248 -41.56 -13.79 10.24
CA GLU A 248 -42.51 -14.08 11.33
C GLU A 248 -43.90 -13.51 11.03
N THR A 249 -43.98 -12.25 10.61
CA THR A 249 -45.26 -11.62 10.23
C THR A 249 -45.90 -12.28 9.01
N SER A 250 -45.10 -12.68 8.02
CA SER A 250 -45.57 -13.45 6.86
C SER A 250 -46.13 -14.81 7.26
N THR A 251 -45.44 -15.56 8.12
CA THR A 251 -45.93 -16.88 8.60
C THR A 251 -47.21 -16.75 9.43
N ALA A 252 -47.33 -15.72 10.27
CA ALA A 252 -48.56 -15.45 11.02
C ALA A 252 -49.73 -15.12 10.08
N ARG A 253 -49.50 -14.27 9.08
CA ARG A 253 -50.51 -13.91 8.08
C ARG A 253 -50.91 -15.11 7.21
N ALA A 254 -49.96 -15.97 6.80
CA ALA A 254 -50.26 -17.20 6.07
C ALA A 254 -51.21 -18.13 6.85
N ARG A 255 -50.98 -18.28 8.16
CA ARG A 255 -51.86 -19.08 9.03
C ARG A 255 -53.28 -18.51 9.09
N GLN A 256 -53.43 -17.19 9.17
CA GLN A 256 -54.73 -16.54 9.17
C GLN A 256 -55.48 -16.74 7.85
N VAL A 257 -54.79 -16.56 6.72
CA VAL A 257 -55.37 -16.79 5.38
C VAL A 257 -55.83 -18.24 5.22
N ASN A 258 -54.99 -19.21 5.60
CA ASN A 258 -55.33 -20.63 5.52
C ASN A 258 -56.52 -21.00 6.42
N ALA A 259 -56.60 -20.41 7.63
CA ALA A 259 -57.71 -20.64 8.54
C ALA A 259 -59.03 -20.06 8.00
N ALA A 260 -59.01 -18.85 7.44
CA ALA A 260 -60.18 -18.22 6.83
C ALA A 260 -60.69 -19.01 5.62
N GLN A 261 -59.78 -19.49 4.76
CA GLN A 261 -60.13 -20.33 3.62
C GLN A 261 -60.71 -21.69 4.05
N ALA A 262 -60.14 -22.33 5.08
CA ALA A 262 -60.67 -23.58 5.62
C ALA A 262 -62.07 -23.40 6.21
N ALA A 263 -62.31 -22.31 6.94
CA ALA A 263 -63.62 -21.99 7.50
C ALA A 263 -64.67 -21.69 6.42
N ALA A 264 -64.28 -21.00 5.34
CA ALA A 264 -65.16 -20.77 4.20
C ALA A 264 -65.51 -22.07 3.48
N ALA A 265 -64.52 -22.95 3.27
CA ALA A 265 -64.75 -24.26 2.65
C ALA A 265 -65.66 -25.16 3.50
N SER A 266 -65.50 -25.17 4.83
CA SER A 266 -66.37 -25.96 5.72
C SER A 266 -67.80 -25.40 5.75
N ALA A 267 -67.96 -24.07 5.82
CA ALA A 267 -69.29 -23.44 5.81
C ALA A 267 -70.04 -23.72 4.50
N GLU A 268 -69.35 -23.68 3.35
CA GLU A 268 -69.93 -24.00 2.05
C GLU A 268 -70.34 -25.48 1.97
N GLN A 269 -69.50 -26.39 2.51
CA GLN A 269 -69.81 -27.82 2.58
C GLN A 269 -71.05 -28.10 3.43
N GLU A 270 -71.15 -27.52 4.63
CA GLU A 270 -72.31 -27.68 5.50
C GLU A 270 -73.59 -27.14 4.85
N ARG A 271 -73.49 -26.00 4.14
CA ARG A 271 -74.59 -25.44 3.35
C ARG A 271 -75.04 -26.39 2.24
N HIS A 272 -74.09 -26.98 1.50
CA HIS A 272 -74.40 -27.95 0.45
C HIS A 272 -75.06 -29.22 1.00
N GLU A 273 -74.59 -29.72 2.14
CA GLU A 273 -75.20 -30.87 2.81
C GLU A 273 -76.62 -30.56 3.27
N ALA A 274 -76.86 -29.43 3.95
CA ALA A 274 -78.19 -29.00 4.36
C ALA A 274 -79.13 -28.80 3.15
N GLN A 275 -78.62 -28.23 2.05
CA GLN A 275 -79.36 -28.09 0.82
C GLN A 275 -79.76 -29.43 0.20
N SER A 276 -78.85 -30.42 0.21
CA SER A 276 -79.14 -31.77 -0.28
C SER A 276 -80.19 -32.49 0.57
N ARG A 277 -80.15 -32.34 1.91
CA ARG A 277 -81.14 -32.90 2.83
C ARG A 277 -82.52 -32.27 2.63
N ALA A 278 -82.59 -30.95 2.48
CA ALA A 278 -83.85 -30.26 2.17
C ALA A 278 -84.42 -30.71 0.81
N ALA A 279 -83.59 -30.92 -0.21
CA ALA A 279 -84.04 -31.41 -1.51
C ALA A 279 -84.55 -32.86 -1.46
N ALA A 280 -83.93 -33.71 -0.64
CA ALA A 280 -84.37 -35.08 -0.40
C ALA A 280 -85.76 -35.10 0.28
N LEU A 281 -85.94 -34.34 1.37
CA LEU A 281 -87.22 -34.21 2.08
C LEU A 281 -88.32 -33.65 1.17
N ALA A 282 -88.00 -32.67 0.33
CA ALA A 282 -88.95 -32.13 -0.66
C ALA A 282 -89.36 -33.17 -1.70
N SER A 283 -88.43 -34.04 -2.11
CA SER A 283 -88.69 -35.13 -3.06
C SER A 283 -89.54 -36.23 -2.43
N GLU A 284 -89.30 -36.58 -1.16
CA GLU A 284 -90.14 -37.51 -0.39
C GLU A 284 -91.57 -36.97 -0.24
N LEU A 285 -91.73 -35.68 0.08
CA LEU A 285 -93.04 -35.03 0.19
C LEU A 285 -93.80 -35.02 -1.15
N ALA A 286 -93.09 -34.89 -2.28
CA ALA A 286 -93.66 -34.92 -3.62
C ALA A 286 -94.04 -36.34 -4.08
N GLY A 287 -93.34 -37.36 -3.59
CA GLY A 287 -93.61 -38.78 -3.86
C GLY A 287 -94.78 -39.37 -3.08
N MET A 288 -95.27 -38.68 -2.03
CA MET A 288 -96.45 -39.13 -1.28
C MET A 288 -97.74 -39.04 -2.13
N PRO A 289 -98.56 -40.10 -2.16
CA PRO A 289 -99.73 -40.17 -3.05
C PRO A 289 -100.79 -39.14 -2.64
N ARG A 290 -100.90 -38.05 -3.40
CA ARG A 290 -102.13 -37.24 -3.42
C ARG A 290 -103.22 -38.04 -4.14
N ARG A 291 -104.14 -38.68 -3.42
CA ARG A 291 -105.40 -39.14 -4.02
C ARG A 291 -106.14 -37.90 -4.54
N LEU A 292 -106.02 -37.64 -5.83
CA LEU A 292 -106.94 -36.76 -6.55
C LEU A 292 -108.34 -37.38 -6.43
N PRO A 293 -109.36 -36.64 -6.00
CA PRO A 293 -110.71 -37.17 -5.87
C PRO A 293 -111.28 -37.34 -7.28
N VAL A 294 -111.07 -38.52 -7.88
CA VAL A 294 -111.94 -39.00 -8.94
C VAL A 294 -113.14 -39.63 -8.25
N THR A 295 -114.20 -38.83 -8.16
CA THR A 295 -115.62 -39.20 -8.05
C THR A 295 -115.92 -40.68 -7.79
N GLU A 296 -116.27 -41.04 -6.56
CA GLU A 296 -117.64 -41.40 -6.16
C GLU A 296 -117.65 -41.93 -4.72
N ALA A 297 -118.78 -41.69 -4.06
CA ALA A 297 -118.98 -41.81 -2.63
C ALA A 297 -118.83 -43.26 -2.11
N ALA A 298 -117.96 -43.46 -1.12
CA ALA A 298 -118.20 -44.25 0.09
C ALA A 298 -116.92 -44.29 0.96
N THR A 299 -117.11 -44.08 2.27
CA THR A 299 -116.13 -44.22 3.36
C THR A 299 -114.85 -43.41 3.22
N ALA A 300 -114.95 -42.14 3.59
CA ALA A 300 -113.83 -41.35 4.09
C ALA A 300 -113.40 -41.92 5.46
N GLU A 301 -112.64 -43.01 5.46
CA GLU A 301 -111.61 -43.16 6.47
C GLU A 301 -110.37 -42.45 5.92
N GLU A 302 -110.33 -41.14 6.14
CA GLU A 302 -109.06 -40.42 6.21
C GLU A 302 -108.26 -41.14 7.30
N SER A 303 -107.22 -41.89 6.97
CA SER A 303 -106.31 -42.41 7.98
C SER A 303 -105.64 -41.18 8.62
N PRO A 304 -105.97 -40.78 9.87
CA PRO A 304 -105.34 -39.62 10.50
C PRO A 304 -103.82 -39.78 10.59
N ALA A 305 -103.31 -41.01 10.50
CA ALA A 305 -101.90 -41.36 10.42
C ALA A 305 -101.18 -40.79 9.18
N GLU A 306 -101.75 -40.86 7.97
CA GLU A 306 -101.10 -40.36 6.75
C GLU A 306 -101.00 -38.82 6.75
N GLY A 307 -102.02 -38.15 7.31
CA GLY A 307 -102.02 -36.70 7.49
C GLY A 307 -100.98 -36.22 8.52
N LEU A 308 -100.74 -37.01 9.56
CA LEU A 308 -99.71 -36.75 10.56
C LEU A 308 -98.30 -36.90 9.97
N GLU A 309 -98.03 -37.95 9.19
CA GLU A 309 -96.73 -38.14 8.52
C GLU A 309 -96.39 -37.01 7.53
N ILE A 310 -97.39 -36.56 6.74
CA ILE A 310 -97.21 -35.40 5.84
C ILE A 310 -96.94 -34.12 6.63
N ALA A 311 -97.57 -33.92 7.79
CA ALA A 311 -97.35 -32.76 8.64
C ALA A 311 -95.95 -32.78 9.27
N GLU A 312 -95.48 -33.92 9.75
CA GLU A 312 -94.13 -34.10 10.28
C GLU A 312 -93.06 -33.85 9.21
N LEU A 313 -93.20 -34.42 8.01
CA LEU A 313 -92.26 -34.18 6.90
C LEU A 313 -92.22 -32.70 6.47
N ARG A 314 -93.36 -32.00 6.49
CA ARG A 314 -93.40 -30.55 6.24
C ARG A 314 -92.67 -29.77 7.33
N GLN A 315 -92.84 -30.14 8.59
CA GLN A 315 -92.15 -29.52 9.70
C GLN A 315 -90.63 -29.75 9.61
N SER A 316 -90.18 -30.97 9.32
CA SER A 316 -88.76 -31.28 9.12
C SER A 316 -88.16 -30.54 7.91
N LEU A 317 -88.89 -30.47 6.79
CA LEU A 317 -88.46 -29.70 5.62
C LEU A 317 -88.32 -28.21 5.96
N GLN A 318 -89.28 -27.64 6.67
CA GLN A 318 -89.24 -26.23 7.06
C GLN A 318 -88.07 -25.95 8.03
N GLN A 319 -87.81 -26.85 8.97
CA GLN A 319 -86.68 -26.75 9.88
C GLN A 319 -85.33 -26.81 9.14
N GLU A 320 -85.17 -27.71 8.15
CA GLU A 320 -83.97 -27.77 7.31
C GLU A 320 -83.85 -26.54 6.38
N GLN A 321 -84.96 -25.96 5.91
CA GLN A 321 -84.95 -24.72 5.13
C GLN A 321 -84.52 -23.50 5.98
N GLU A 322 -85.03 -23.38 7.21
CA GLU A 322 -84.62 -22.33 8.15
C GLU A 322 -83.14 -22.47 8.52
N LYS A 323 -82.69 -23.69 8.79
CA LYS A 323 -81.27 -24.01 9.03
C LYS A 323 -80.40 -23.66 7.82
N ASN A 324 -80.83 -24.00 6.61
CA ASN A 324 -80.13 -23.65 5.38
C ASN A 324 -80.06 -22.13 5.18
N ALA A 325 -81.14 -21.38 5.51
CA ALA A 325 -81.12 -19.92 5.44
C ALA A 325 -80.05 -19.31 6.37
N ILE A 326 -79.88 -19.84 7.58
CA ILE A 326 -78.82 -19.43 8.51
C ILE A 326 -77.45 -19.77 7.93
N LEU A 327 -77.24 -21.02 7.49
CA LEU A 327 -75.97 -21.46 6.89
C LEU A 327 -75.61 -20.66 5.62
N VAL A 328 -76.58 -20.20 4.83
CA VAL A 328 -76.35 -19.29 3.69
C VAL A 328 -75.79 -17.95 4.16
N THR A 329 -76.30 -17.39 5.26
CA THR A 329 -75.77 -16.14 5.81
C THR A 329 -74.37 -16.33 6.38
N GLU A 330 -74.12 -17.44 7.07
CA GLU A 330 -72.79 -17.79 7.59
C GLU A 330 -71.78 -18.03 6.47
N ALA A 331 -72.17 -18.76 5.41
CA ALA A 331 -71.32 -18.99 4.24
C ALA A 331 -71.00 -17.68 3.49
N LYS A 332 -71.97 -16.76 3.36
CA LYS A 332 -71.71 -15.43 2.78
C LYS A 332 -70.75 -14.60 3.63
N ALA A 333 -70.89 -14.64 4.96
CA ALA A 333 -69.96 -13.98 5.87
C ALA A 333 -68.55 -14.59 5.78
N ALA A 334 -68.47 -15.92 5.68
CA ALA A 334 -67.20 -16.64 5.52
C ALA A 334 -66.56 -16.37 4.14
N GLN A 335 -67.34 -16.24 3.05
CA GLN A 335 -66.85 -15.82 1.73
C GLN A 335 -66.33 -14.39 1.74
N ALA A 336 -66.99 -13.46 2.44
CA ALA A 336 -66.48 -12.10 2.60
C ALA A 336 -65.14 -12.09 3.36
N ALA A 337 -65.03 -12.88 4.43
CA ALA A 337 -63.77 -13.07 5.15
C ALA A 337 -62.68 -13.74 4.30
N ALA A 338 -63.06 -14.65 3.37
CA ALA A 338 -62.13 -15.25 2.42
C ALA A 338 -61.65 -14.26 1.34
N ALA A 339 -62.50 -13.33 0.91
CA ALA A 339 -62.09 -12.25 0.00
C ALA A 339 -61.06 -11.30 0.67
N ASP A 340 -61.26 -10.97 1.95
CA ASP A 340 -60.26 -10.26 2.75
C ASP A 340 -58.97 -11.08 2.90
N ALA A 341 -59.08 -12.40 3.04
CA ALA A 341 -57.93 -13.30 3.08
C ALA A 341 -57.16 -13.33 1.74
N ASP A 342 -57.83 -13.21 0.59
CA ASP A 342 -57.16 -13.08 -0.71
C ASP A 342 -56.39 -11.75 -0.83
N GLN A 343 -56.93 -10.66 -0.27
CA GLN A 343 -56.18 -9.40 -0.17
C GLN A 343 -54.96 -9.57 0.75
N GLN A 344 -55.11 -10.27 1.88
CA GLN A 344 -53.99 -10.61 2.76
C GLN A 344 -52.97 -11.53 2.08
N ARG A 345 -53.38 -12.43 1.19
CA ARG A 345 -52.50 -13.28 0.40
C ARG A 345 -51.64 -12.46 -0.56
N ARG A 346 -52.23 -11.50 -1.28
CA ARG A 346 -51.44 -10.58 -2.13
C ARG A 346 -50.45 -9.76 -1.30
N ALA A 347 -50.87 -9.31 -0.12
CA ALA A 347 -49.98 -8.61 0.80
C ALA A 347 -48.86 -9.53 1.35
N LEU A 348 -49.11 -10.84 1.47
CA LEU A 348 -48.11 -11.83 1.85
C LEU A 348 -47.12 -12.11 0.72
N GLU A 349 -47.60 -12.25 -0.53
CA GLU A 349 -46.75 -12.37 -1.71
C GLU A 349 -45.85 -11.13 -1.87
N ALA A 350 -46.40 -9.93 -1.64
CA ALA A 350 -45.61 -8.69 -1.58
C ALA A 350 -44.57 -8.71 -0.45
N ALA A 351 -44.94 -9.14 0.77
CA ALA A 351 -43.99 -9.26 1.88
C ALA A 351 -42.90 -10.31 1.63
N GLN A 352 -43.22 -11.40 0.93
CA GLN A 352 -42.22 -12.40 0.53
C GLN A 352 -41.27 -11.83 -0.53
N ALA A 353 -41.76 -11.00 -1.46
CA ALA A 353 -40.92 -10.30 -2.41
C ALA A 353 -40.00 -9.27 -1.72
N HIS A 354 -40.52 -8.54 -0.72
CA HIS A 354 -39.72 -7.64 0.12
C HIS A 354 -38.65 -8.40 0.93
N ALA A 355 -39.00 -9.54 1.53
CA ALA A 355 -38.03 -10.40 2.21
C ALA A 355 -36.93 -10.92 1.27
N ALA A 356 -37.30 -11.32 0.04
CA ALA A 356 -36.33 -11.74 -0.98
C ALA A 356 -35.41 -10.58 -1.41
N ALA A 357 -35.92 -9.35 -1.46
CA ALA A 357 -35.10 -8.16 -1.72
C ALA A 357 -34.11 -7.91 -0.59
N LEU A 358 -34.54 -7.97 0.68
CA LEU A 358 -33.66 -7.85 1.85
C LEU A 358 -32.57 -8.94 1.88
N GLU A 359 -32.91 -10.17 1.49
CA GLU A 359 -31.93 -11.27 1.35
C GLU A 359 -30.87 -10.97 0.28
N SER A 360 -31.30 -10.40 -0.85
CA SER A 360 -30.37 -9.98 -1.91
C SER A 360 -29.46 -8.85 -1.43
N GLU A 361 -30.01 -7.83 -0.75
CA GLU A 361 -29.23 -6.73 -0.17
C GLU A 361 -28.20 -7.25 0.84
N LEU A 362 -28.61 -8.17 1.72
CA LEU A 362 -27.71 -8.81 2.68
C LEU A 362 -26.59 -9.60 1.98
N ALA A 363 -26.91 -10.34 0.92
CA ALA A 363 -25.93 -11.08 0.13
C ALA A 363 -24.93 -10.13 -0.57
N GLU A 364 -25.40 -8.99 -1.08
CA GLU A 364 -24.57 -7.96 -1.69
C GLU A 364 -23.61 -7.33 -0.68
N VAL A 365 -24.14 -6.88 0.48
CA VAL A 365 -23.31 -6.32 1.56
C VAL A 365 -22.25 -7.32 2.03
N ARG A 366 -22.59 -8.60 2.17
CA ARG A 366 -21.63 -9.65 2.55
C ARG A 366 -20.52 -9.83 1.50
N ARG A 367 -20.87 -9.89 0.22
CA ARG A 367 -19.90 -10.00 -0.89
C ARG A 367 -18.99 -8.78 -0.96
N GLU A 368 -19.53 -7.59 -0.73
CA GLU A 368 -18.75 -6.36 -0.70
C GLU A 368 -17.73 -6.36 0.44
N ILE A 369 -18.13 -6.78 1.65
CA ILE A 369 -17.21 -6.95 2.78
C ILE A 369 -16.11 -7.96 2.45
N GLU A 370 -16.48 -9.11 1.88
CA GLU A 370 -15.52 -10.15 1.51
C GLU A 370 -14.48 -9.64 0.49
N THR A 371 -14.95 -8.91 -0.53
CA THR A 371 -14.08 -8.29 -1.55
C THR A 371 -13.15 -7.26 -0.92
N ARG A 372 -13.67 -6.36 -0.09
CA ARG A 372 -12.87 -5.37 0.64
C ARG A 372 -11.85 -6.03 1.58
N ASN A 373 -12.21 -7.16 2.19
CA ASN A 373 -11.30 -7.92 3.06
C ASN A 373 -10.16 -8.58 2.28
N ALA A 374 -10.42 -9.11 1.09
CA ALA A 374 -9.39 -9.62 0.20
C ALA A 374 -8.43 -8.50 -0.21
N GLN A 375 -8.96 -7.36 -0.67
CA GLN A 375 -8.16 -6.19 -1.03
C GLN A 375 -7.28 -5.68 0.13
N LEU A 376 -7.81 -5.67 1.36
CA LEU A 376 -7.03 -5.29 2.53
C LEU A 376 -5.87 -6.27 2.76
N ARG A 377 -6.10 -7.57 2.64
CA ARG A 377 -5.04 -8.59 2.80
C ARG A 377 -3.95 -8.42 1.75
N ASP A 378 -4.33 -8.19 0.50
CA ASP A 378 -3.38 -7.97 -0.59
C ASP A 378 -2.56 -6.69 -0.37
N ALA A 379 -3.22 -5.61 0.06
CA ALA A 379 -2.55 -4.36 0.41
C ALA A 379 -1.60 -4.54 1.61
N GLU A 380 -2.00 -5.28 2.64
CA GLU A 380 -1.15 -5.60 3.78
C GLU A 380 0.08 -6.42 3.37
N ASN A 381 -0.09 -7.42 2.51
CA ASN A 381 1.00 -8.23 1.99
C ASN A 381 1.98 -7.38 1.15
N ALA A 382 1.47 -6.48 0.31
CA ALA A 382 2.29 -5.56 -0.47
C ALA A 382 3.12 -4.62 0.43
N VAL A 383 2.51 -4.07 1.48
CA VAL A 383 3.23 -3.23 2.47
C VAL A 383 4.30 -4.05 3.21
N LEU A 384 4.01 -5.31 3.57
CA LEU A 384 4.99 -6.20 4.20
C LEU A 384 6.18 -6.51 3.28
N GLN A 385 5.92 -6.81 2.00
CA GLN A 385 6.97 -7.03 1.00
C GLN A 385 7.83 -5.77 0.82
N GLN A 386 7.20 -4.61 0.69
CA GLN A 386 7.92 -3.33 0.59
C GLN A 386 8.79 -3.08 1.82
N ARG A 387 8.29 -3.40 3.02
CA ARG A 387 9.06 -3.26 4.26
C ARG A 387 10.25 -4.21 4.30
N GLN A 388 10.12 -5.43 3.80
CA GLN A 388 11.23 -6.37 3.70
C GLN A 388 12.27 -5.89 2.69
N ALA A 389 11.86 -5.43 1.52
CA ALA A 389 12.74 -4.84 0.52
C ALA A 389 13.50 -3.63 1.07
N ALA A 390 12.80 -2.68 1.70
CA ALA A 390 13.42 -1.51 2.32
C ALA A 390 14.40 -1.91 3.44
N LYS A 391 14.11 -2.95 4.22
CA LYS A 391 15.05 -3.46 5.24
C LYS A 391 16.32 -4.04 4.61
N ARG A 392 16.20 -4.74 3.47
CA ARG A 392 17.35 -5.27 2.72
C ARG A 392 18.21 -4.11 2.19
N GLU A 393 17.60 -3.12 1.54
CA GLU A 393 18.31 -1.93 1.05
C GLU A 393 19.00 -1.16 2.18
N ILE A 394 18.32 -0.94 3.30
CA ILE A 394 18.93 -0.31 4.48
C ILE A 394 20.10 -1.13 5.03
N SER A 395 20.04 -2.47 4.96
CA SER A 395 21.13 -3.33 5.40
C SER A 395 22.34 -3.25 4.47
N GLU A 396 22.12 -3.20 3.17
CA GLU A 396 23.15 -3.03 2.14
C GLU A 396 23.82 -1.66 2.26
N LEU A 397 23.03 -0.58 2.40
CA LEU A 397 23.55 0.78 2.62
C LEU A 397 24.37 0.89 3.90
N ARG A 398 23.99 0.18 4.97
CA ARG A 398 24.80 0.13 6.20
C ARG A 398 26.10 -0.63 5.99
N GLN A 399 26.08 -1.70 5.20
CA GLN A 399 27.29 -2.46 4.90
C GLN A 399 28.25 -1.65 4.04
N SER A 400 27.76 -0.95 3.01
CA SER A 400 28.58 -0.05 2.20
C SER A 400 29.15 1.11 3.04
N LEU A 401 28.34 1.72 3.91
CA LEU A 401 28.82 2.76 4.84
C LEU A 401 29.93 2.23 5.76
N LYS A 402 29.78 1.02 6.31
CA LYS A 402 30.85 0.38 7.12
C LYS A 402 32.11 0.14 6.29
N GLN A 403 31.96 -0.29 5.04
CA GLN A 403 33.08 -0.53 4.14
C GLN A 403 33.81 0.80 3.82
N GLU A 404 33.09 1.86 3.52
CA GLU A 404 33.67 3.19 3.27
C GLU A 404 34.36 3.75 4.53
N LEU A 405 33.76 3.62 5.72
CA LEU A 405 34.41 4.00 6.96
C LEU A 405 35.72 3.23 7.21
N SER A 406 35.72 1.92 6.93
CA SER A 406 36.94 1.11 7.06
C SER A 406 38.04 1.53 6.06
N LYS A 407 37.66 1.92 4.83
CA LYS A 407 38.60 2.46 3.83
C LYS A 407 39.15 3.81 4.28
N THR A 408 38.31 4.68 4.84
CA THR A 408 38.78 5.97 5.37
C THR A 408 39.74 5.78 6.53
N GLU A 409 39.45 4.87 7.47
CA GLU A 409 40.36 4.56 8.57
C GLU A 409 41.69 3.96 8.08
N ALA A 410 41.68 3.11 7.05
CA ALA A 410 42.90 2.58 6.45
C ALA A 410 43.76 3.70 5.85
N ARG A 411 43.15 4.61 5.08
CA ARG A 411 43.84 5.79 4.51
C ARG A 411 44.39 6.71 5.60
N GLU A 412 43.66 6.92 6.69
CA GLU A 412 44.14 7.69 7.85
C GLU A 412 45.33 7.02 8.56
N ARG A 413 45.35 5.69 8.65
CA ARG A 413 46.51 4.94 9.15
C ARG A 413 47.70 5.05 8.22
N ASP A 414 47.48 4.97 6.90
CA ASP A 414 48.52 5.14 5.87
C ASP A 414 49.10 6.56 5.89
N LEU A 415 48.27 7.58 6.15
CA LEU A 415 48.71 8.94 6.44
C LEU A 415 49.61 8.97 7.67
N ALA A 416 49.14 8.41 8.80
CA ALA A 416 49.88 8.43 10.05
C ALA A 416 51.20 7.65 9.99
N SER A 417 51.30 6.62 9.15
CA SER A 417 52.55 5.88 8.90
C SER A 417 53.46 6.62 7.92
N GLY A 418 52.92 7.19 6.85
CA GLY A 418 53.66 8.03 5.90
C GLY A 418 54.35 9.21 6.58
N TRP A 419 53.63 9.94 7.43
CA TRP A 419 54.21 11.05 8.23
C TRP A 419 55.28 10.59 9.21
N ARG A 420 55.09 9.43 9.86
CA ARG A 420 56.11 8.82 10.74
C ARG A 420 57.37 8.45 9.97
N SER A 421 57.22 7.81 8.80
CA SER A 421 58.35 7.43 7.96
C SER A 421 59.08 8.63 7.35
N THR A 422 58.39 9.70 6.94
CA THR A 422 59.06 10.93 6.48
C THR A 422 59.79 11.64 7.62
N HIS A 423 59.26 11.62 8.84
CA HIS A 423 59.90 12.21 10.01
C HIS A 423 61.13 11.40 10.46
N GLU A 424 61.04 10.07 10.44
CA GLU A 424 62.17 9.17 10.70
C GLU A 424 63.24 9.24 9.59
N ARG A 425 62.83 9.39 8.31
CA ARG A 425 63.77 9.52 7.18
C ARG A 425 64.46 10.88 7.18
N ALA A 426 63.78 11.97 7.53
CA ALA A 426 64.40 13.28 7.74
C ALA A 426 65.44 13.29 8.89
N LEU A 427 65.24 12.48 9.93
CA LEU A 427 66.24 12.27 11.00
C LEU A 427 67.41 11.37 10.55
N ALA A 428 67.18 10.45 9.61
CA ALA A 428 68.19 9.53 9.09
C ALA A 428 69.03 10.14 7.94
N GLU A 429 68.46 11.00 7.09
CA GLU A 429 69.17 11.73 6.03
C GLU A 429 70.08 12.84 6.58
N GLN A 430 69.80 13.34 7.79
CA GLN A 430 70.74 14.20 8.50
C GLN A 430 72.03 13.48 8.94
N ALA A 431 72.14 12.16 8.76
CA ALA A 431 73.26 11.34 9.22
C ALA A 431 74.13 10.73 8.11
N ASN A 432 73.83 10.89 6.82
CA ASN A 432 74.64 10.32 5.72
C ASN A 432 74.73 11.23 4.48
N ASP A 433 75.90 11.84 4.28
CA ASP A 433 76.34 12.50 3.03
C ASP A 433 76.88 11.48 2.01
N ALA A 434 76.33 11.42 0.80
CA ALA A 434 77.04 11.19 -0.48
C ALA A 434 76.10 11.28 -1.71
N PRO A 435 76.55 11.82 -2.87
CA PRO A 435 75.66 12.32 -3.92
C PRO A 435 75.52 11.39 -5.14
N VAL A 436 74.34 11.38 -5.79
CA VAL A 436 74.17 10.93 -7.18
C VAL A 436 73.15 11.82 -7.91
N LEU A 437 73.58 12.42 -9.02
CA LEU A 437 72.84 13.33 -9.92
C LEU A 437 72.07 12.58 -11.05
N PRO A 438 71.19 13.27 -11.82
CA PRO A 438 69.85 12.80 -12.17
C PRO A 438 69.64 12.56 -13.67
N ALA A 439 68.41 12.21 -14.07
CA ALA A 439 67.95 12.38 -15.45
C ALA A 439 66.51 12.93 -15.53
N THR A 440 66.47 14.13 -16.10
CA THR A 440 65.35 14.99 -16.49
C THR A 440 64.32 14.37 -17.42
N ARG A 441 63.04 14.79 -17.30
CA ARG A 441 62.26 15.23 -18.47
C ARG A 441 61.15 16.23 -18.08
N SER A 442 61.30 17.43 -18.63
CA SER A 442 60.48 18.62 -18.40
C SER A 442 59.08 18.54 -19.01
N VAL A 443 58.19 19.26 -18.33
CA VAL A 443 56.83 19.65 -18.66
C VAL A 443 56.77 20.49 -19.95
N GLU A 444 55.73 20.26 -20.76
CA GLU A 444 55.28 21.15 -21.82
C GLU A 444 54.03 21.92 -21.37
N VAL A 445 54.05 23.23 -21.58
CA VAL A 445 53.19 24.28 -21.02
C VAL A 445 51.85 24.38 -21.78
N ALA A 446 50.74 24.56 -21.05
CA ALA A 446 49.46 25.00 -21.61
C ALA A 446 48.91 26.23 -20.85
N GLU A 447 48.39 27.17 -21.63
CA GLU A 447 47.72 28.45 -21.29
C GLU A 447 46.32 28.26 -20.62
N PRO A 448 45.60 29.33 -20.17
CA PRO A 448 44.95 29.45 -18.85
C PRO A 448 43.65 28.63 -18.59
N PRO A 449 43.26 28.41 -17.32
CA PRO A 449 42.37 27.32 -16.90
C PRO A 449 40.88 27.71 -16.80
N THR A 450 40.30 28.33 -17.83
CA THR A 450 38.86 28.67 -17.78
C THR A 450 38.07 28.14 -18.98
N ALA A 451 38.64 28.13 -20.19
CA ALA A 451 37.98 27.56 -21.36
C ALA A 451 38.03 26.01 -21.40
N ALA A 452 39.09 25.40 -20.84
CA ALA A 452 39.26 23.94 -20.83
C ALA A 452 38.24 23.22 -19.93
N VAL A 453 37.90 23.81 -18.78
CA VAL A 453 36.96 23.21 -17.80
C VAL A 453 35.51 23.23 -18.31
N GLN A 454 35.15 24.24 -19.12
CA GLN A 454 33.84 24.36 -19.75
C GLN A 454 33.68 23.32 -20.87
N ASN A 455 34.69 23.18 -21.74
CA ASN A 455 34.71 22.18 -22.81
C ASN A 455 34.72 20.74 -22.28
N GLU A 456 35.43 20.47 -21.17
CA GLU A 456 35.47 19.13 -20.58
C GLU A 456 34.18 18.77 -19.83
N ALA A 457 33.54 19.75 -19.17
CA ALA A 457 32.22 19.57 -18.57
C ALA A 457 31.14 19.38 -19.65
N GLU A 458 31.20 20.13 -20.75
CA GLU A 458 30.31 19.96 -21.91
C GLU A 458 30.46 18.57 -22.54
N ALA A 459 31.70 18.12 -22.74
CA ALA A 459 32.01 16.82 -23.33
C ALA A 459 31.50 15.62 -22.51
N ARG A 460 31.26 15.79 -21.20
CA ARG A 460 30.80 14.69 -20.31
C ARG A 460 29.31 14.80 -19.96
N LEU A 461 28.80 16.01 -19.70
CA LEU A 461 27.44 16.22 -19.19
C LEU A 461 26.38 16.12 -20.31
N LEU A 462 26.64 16.64 -21.51
CA LEU A 462 25.67 16.57 -22.61
C LEU A 462 25.41 15.14 -23.10
N PRO A 463 26.43 14.28 -23.34
CA PRO A 463 26.18 12.90 -23.75
C PRO A 463 25.44 12.10 -22.66
N ARG A 464 25.75 12.37 -21.39
CA ARG A 464 25.08 11.72 -20.26
C ARG A 464 23.61 12.14 -20.16
N ALA A 465 23.32 13.43 -20.27
CA ALA A 465 21.94 13.94 -20.30
C ALA A 465 21.16 13.37 -21.49
N ARG A 466 21.76 13.31 -22.69
CA ARG A 466 21.13 12.75 -23.87
C ARG A 466 20.78 11.27 -23.71
N ALA A 467 21.71 10.47 -23.16
CA ALA A 467 21.44 9.06 -22.86
C ALA A 467 20.28 8.88 -21.86
N LEU A 468 20.11 9.80 -20.90
CA LEU A 468 18.99 9.77 -19.96
C LEU A 468 17.66 10.16 -20.62
N LEU A 469 17.67 11.12 -21.56
CA LEU A 469 16.49 11.47 -22.36
C LEU A 469 16.08 10.33 -23.29
N ASP A 470 17.04 9.67 -23.95
CA ASP A 470 16.79 8.52 -24.82
C ASP A 470 16.22 7.32 -24.04
N GLN A 471 16.54 7.22 -22.74
CA GLN A 471 15.97 6.24 -21.80
C GLN A 471 14.59 6.66 -21.26
N GLY A 472 14.08 7.84 -21.61
CA GLY A 472 12.83 8.38 -21.09
C GLY A 472 12.89 8.86 -19.63
N ASN A 473 14.08 8.91 -19.02
CA ASN A 473 14.26 9.37 -17.64
C ASN A 473 14.40 10.90 -17.59
N ILE A 474 13.26 11.58 -17.77
CA ILE A 474 13.19 13.04 -17.83
C ILE A 474 13.64 13.71 -16.52
N GLY A 475 13.36 13.09 -15.36
CA GLY A 475 13.75 13.61 -14.05
C GLY A 475 15.27 13.62 -13.84
N ALA A 476 15.94 12.51 -14.12
CA ALA A 476 17.40 12.44 -14.03
C ALA A 476 18.09 13.29 -15.10
N ALA A 477 17.53 13.36 -16.31
CA ALA A 477 18.04 14.22 -17.36
C ALA A 477 18.00 15.70 -16.96
N ARG A 478 16.90 16.16 -16.34
CA ARG A 478 16.78 17.54 -15.84
C ARG A 478 17.88 17.91 -14.85
N ILE A 479 18.21 17.04 -13.89
CA ILE A 479 19.27 17.30 -12.90
C ILE A 479 20.64 17.48 -13.59
N VAL A 480 20.97 16.61 -14.55
CA VAL A 480 22.24 16.70 -15.29
C VAL A 480 22.27 17.93 -16.20
N LEU A 481 21.13 18.26 -16.81
CA LEU A 481 20.98 19.43 -17.67
C LEU A 481 20.97 20.75 -16.90
N GLU A 482 20.42 20.79 -15.68
CA GLU A 482 20.48 21.95 -14.78
C GLU A 482 21.93 22.25 -14.41
N LEU A 483 22.70 21.24 -13.99
CA LEU A 483 24.13 21.39 -13.70
C LEU A 483 24.94 21.87 -14.92
N ALA A 484 24.58 21.42 -16.12
CA ALA A 484 25.22 21.87 -17.36
C ALA A 484 24.77 23.27 -17.78
N ALA A 485 23.52 23.65 -17.53
CA ALA A 485 22.97 24.99 -17.79
C ALA A 485 23.50 26.04 -16.80
N GLU A 486 23.83 25.65 -15.56
CA GLU A 486 24.54 26.49 -14.59
C GLU A 486 25.96 26.83 -15.03
N LYS A 487 26.59 25.96 -15.84
CA LYS A 487 27.89 26.19 -16.47
C LYS A 487 27.80 26.99 -17.78
N ASP A 488 26.64 27.61 -18.02
CA ASP A 488 26.32 28.41 -19.21
C ASP A 488 26.49 27.70 -20.56
N ILE A 489 26.36 26.38 -20.56
CA ILE A 489 26.33 25.60 -21.80
C ILE A 489 24.98 25.85 -22.50
N ALA A 490 25.02 26.53 -23.65
CA ALA A 490 23.84 26.92 -24.41
C ALA A 490 22.98 25.71 -24.82
N GLN A 491 23.63 24.64 -25.28
CA GLN A 491 22.99 23.39 -25.71
C GLN A 491 22.26 22.69 -24.55
N ALA A 492 22.83 22.73 -23.34
CA ALA A 492 22.19 22.18 -22.16
C ALA A 492 20.94 22.97 -21.77
N SER A 493 20.99 24.30 -21.87
CA SER A 493 19.83 25.17 -21.62
C SER A 493 18.70 24.90 -22.62
N PHE A 494 19.02 24.59 -23.88
CA PHE A 494 18.02 24.23 -24.89
C PHE A 494 17.36 22.88 -24.57
N MET A 495 18.17 21.85 -24.31
CA MET A 495 17.66 20.52 -23.98
C MET A 495 16.85 20.55 -22.67
N LEU A 496 17.27 21.35 -21.68
CA LEU A 496 16.53 21.54 -20.44
C LEU A 496 15.15 22.16 -20.72
N ALA A 497 15.08 23.15 -21.60
CA ALA A 497 13.82 23.76 -22.02
C ALA A 497 12.87 22.74 -22.67
N GLU A 498 13.38 21.86 -23.53
CA GLU A 498 12.60 20.79 -24.17
C GLU A 498 12.00 19.83 -23.14
N THR A 499 12.69 19.56 -22.04
CA THR A 499 12.13 18.73 -20.96
C THR A 499 10.99 19.40 -20.19
N TYR A 500 10.85 20.74 -20.25
CA TYR A 500 9.75 21.46 -19.59
C TYR A 500 8.63 21.84 -20.57
N ASP A 501 8.86 21.72 -21.86
CA ASP A 501 7.92 22.11 -22.91
C ASP A 501 6.76 21.11 -23.03
N PRO A 502 5.49 21.51 -22.76
CA PRO A 502 4.35 20.60 -22.83
C PRO A 502 4.13 19.99 -24.20
N ALA A 503 4.44 20.70 -25.29
CA ALA A 503 4.26 20.20 -26.65
C ALA A 503 5.31 19.12 -26.98
N VAL A 504 6.54 19.33 -26.52
CA VAL A 504 7.65 18.37 -26.70
C VAL A 504 7.44 17.13 -25.84
N LEU A 505 7.04 17.29 -24.57
CA LEU A 505 6.70 16.17 -23.69
C LEU A 505 5.52 15.35 -24.22
N SER A 506 4.52 16.02 -24.82
CA SER A 506 3.41 15.33 -25.50
C SER A 506 3.87 14.55 -26.73
N ALA A 507 4.80 15.11 -27.51
CA ALA A 507 5.39 14.45 -28.67
C ALA A 507 6.28 13.25 -28.29
N TRP A 508 6.94 13.32 -27.13
CA TRP A 508 7.73 12.21 -26.58
C TRP A 508 6.87 11.13 -25.92
N GLY A 509 5.54 11.32 -25.81
CA GLY A 509 4.62 10.33 -25.25
C GLY A 509 4.84 10.08 -23.75
N THR A 510 5.47 11.02 -23.02
CA THR A 510 5.77 10.85 -21.60
C THR A 510 4.52 11.04 -20.76
N TYR A 511 3.91 9.95 -20.29
CA TYR A 511 2.76 9.99 -19.38
C TYR A 511 3.20 10.30 -17.94
N GLY A 512 2.57 11.30 -17.30
CA GLY A 512 2.74 11.59 -15.87
C GLY A 512 3.73 12.71 -15.50
N THR A 513 4.45 13.32 -16.45
CA THR A 513 5.25 14.52 -16.18
C THR A 513 4.50 15.78 -16.68
N ARG A 514 4.16 16.69 -15.76
CA ARG A 514 3.49 17.94 -16.12
C ARG A 514 4.52 18.92 -16.70
N GLY A 515 4.35 19.30 -17.97
CA GLY A 515 5.15 20.37 -18.59
C GLY A 515 4.90 21.73 -17.92
N GLU A 516 5.94 22.54 -17.82
CA GLU A 516 5.91 23.89 -17.26
C GLU A 516 6.31 24.91 -18.34
N ALA A 517 5.33 25.42 -19.06
CA ALA A 517 5.55 26.34 -20.19
C ALA A 517 6.31 27.62 -19.79
N ALA A 518 6.14 28.11 -18.55
CA ALA A 518 6.86 29.30 -18.06
C ALA A 518 8.38 29.06 -17.96
N LYS A 519 8.79 27.93 -17.37
CA LYS A 519 10.22 27.55 -17.25
C LYS A 519 10.83 27.23 -18.60
N ALA A 520 10.09 26.53 -19.48
CA ALA A 520 10.55 26.25 -20.84
C ALA A 520 10.90 27.55 -21.58
N ARG A 521 10.08 28.61 -21.46
CA ARG A 521 10.38 29.92 -22.08
C ARG A 521 11.65 30.56 -21.52
N GLU A 522 11.89 30.50 -20.21
CA GLU A 522 13.09 31.08 -19.59
C GLU A 522 14.36 30.39 -20.10
N PHE A 523 14.35 29.06 -20.18
CA PHE A 523 15.47 28.28 -20.66
C PHE A 523 15.67 28.40 -22.18
N TYR A 524 14.61 28.46 -23.00
CA TYR A 524 14.74 28.79 -24.42
C TYR A 524 15.29 30.21 -24.64
N ALA A 525 14.88 31.19 -23.83
CA ALA A 525 15.46 32.53 -23.89
C ALA A 525 16.94 32.55 -23.46
N LYS A 526 17.34 31.68 -22.53
CA LYS A 526 18.75 31.49 -22.14
C LYS A 526 19.56 30.82 -23.26
N ALA A 527 19.03 29.76 -23.87
CA ALA A 527 19.63 29.08 -25.01
C ALA A 527 19.77 29.98 -26.24
N HIS A 528 18.78 30.84 -26.50
CA HIS A 528 18.84 31.79 -27.59
C HIS A 528 19.94 32.84 -27.39
N ARG A 529 20.09 33.35 -26.16
CA ARG A 529 21.21 34.23 -25.78
C ARG A 529 22.57 33.53 -25.94
N GLY A 530 22.62 32.22 -25.75
CA GLY A 530 23.79 31.37 -25.99
C GLY A 530 24.04 31.00 -27.47
N GLY A 531 23.25 31.53 -28.42
CA GLY A 531 23.48 31.37 -29.86
C GLY A 531 22.62 30.31 -30.57
N ILE A 532 21.71 29.62 -29.87
CA ILE A 532 20.84 28.61 -30.49
C ILE A 532 19.66 29.30 -31.18
N ARG A 533 19.52 29.10 -32.49
CA ARG A 533 18.50 29.78 -33.31
C ARG A 533 17.15 29.09 -33.22
N GLU A 534 17.17 27.77 -33.10
CA GLU A 534 16.04 26.87 -32.91
C GLU A 534 15.26 27.18 -31.62
N ALA A 535 15.95 27.72 -30.61
CA ALA A 535 15.35 28.16 -29.35
C ALA A 535 14.35 29.31 -29.55
N LYS A 536 14.56 30.16 -30.56
CA LYS A 536 13.65 31.26 -30.88
C LYS A 536 12.34 30.75 -31.47
N GLU A 537 12.42 29.78 -32.37
CA GLU A 537 11.23 29.14 -32.99
C GLU A 537 10.37 28.43 -31.93
N ARG A 538 11.01 27.72 -30.99
CA ARG A 538 10.32 27.07 -29.86
C ARG A 538 9.74 28.08 -28.87
N LEU A 539 10.41 29.21 -28.65
CA LEU A 539 9.91 30.29 -27.80
C LEU A 539 8.67 30.99 -28.40
N ASP A 540 8.66 31.20 -29.73
CA ASP A 540 7.52 31.77 -30.43
C ASP A 540 6.31 30.81 -30.46
N ALA A 541 6.55 29.49 -30.55
CA ALA A 541 5.51 28.45 -30.47
C ALA A 541 4.87 28.32 -29.07
N LEU A 542 5.55 28.77 -28.01
CA LEU A 542 5.05 28.74 -26.64
C LEU A 542 4.29 30.01 -26.21
N ARG A 543 4.13 31.02 -27.08
CA ARG A 543 3.27 32.19 -26.79
C ARG A 543 1.79 31.77 -26.76
N PRO A 544 1.00 32.27 -25.79
CA PRO A 544 -0.41 31.89 -25.63
C PRO A 544 -1.28 32.35 -26.80
#